data_AF-A0A9D5E7M1-F1
#
_entry.id   AF-A0A9D5E7M1-F1
#
_cell.length_a   1.000
_cell.length_b   1.000
_cell.length_c   1.000
_cell.angle_alpha   90.00
_cell.angle_beta   90.00
_cell.angle_gamma   90.00
#
_symmetry.space_group_name_H-M   'P 1'
#
loop_
_entity.id
_entity.type
_entity.pdbx_description
1 polymer ?
#
loop_
_entity_poly.entity_id
_entity_poly.type
_entity_poly.pdbx_seq_one_letter_code
_entity_poly.pdbx_strand_id
1 'polypeptide(L)'
;MGLTAESAAALDALISARGRVEGLPVAQRLIAGRAQRLLGALELDGALLSELERSRSRVIAGVRAAARSAHAREAGAGLGQPAGIAGSLAQAQTDAPADLIAQDADAIDALVAAGWQTQAVAPEHRARAAAAMRLCGVLDGGGEADARVGGDGAVAGVGGGQWAAQLEGRRAEVIGGVLAAVSSDVSAERGRLRLDPAQSGAGGRRGWSLGDVASLAAVLVIGTAVALPVLSAIREEGRRLACQSNLGAVAAAIGAYQSDNRQSLPMASLSLAGTSWWDVGTDAEHSNSANLYTIVRQGYAELAQVACSNAPAPTLGAEIAATRADWERLENVSYSYQNLFGRPGGGLAWRDCLKPSVVVSDRSPVIVRARAGDAWIDPMENSPNHGGLGQWVVLQDGSAEWMNTPIKSCGDNIWLPEDVERLANEQGQMRRGGRVRSLRGVETPLTREDAFMTP
;
A
#
# COMPACT_ATOMS: atom_id res chain seq x y z
N MET A 1 -11.27 -12.88 20.81
CA MET A 1 -11.50 -11.51 21.30
C MET A 1 -10.23 -10.71 21.08
N GLY A 2 -10.23 -9.75 20.16
CA GLY A 2 -9.07 -8.88 19.91
C GLY A 2 -9.01 -7.72 20.92
N LEU A 3 -7.80 -7.20 21.17
CA LEU A 3 -7.62 -5.95 21.91
C LEU A 3 -8.24 -4.80 21.10
N THR A 4 -9.03 -3.95 21.77
CA THR A 4 -9.52 -2.72 21.16
C THR A 4 -8.35 -1.75 20.92
N ALA A 5 -8.48 -0.82 19.97
CA ALA A 5 -7.46 0.21 19.72
C ALA A 5 -7.09 1.00 21.00
N GLU A 6 -8.09 1.25 21.84
CA GLU A 6 -7.90 1.89 23.15
C GLU A 6 -7.07 1.03 24.13
N SER A 7 -7.26 -0.29 24.08
CA SER A 7 -6.49 -1.23 24.90
C SER A 7 -5.04 -1.38 24.43
N ALA A 8 -4.80 -1.29 23.11
CA ALA A 8 -3.45 -1.28 22.55
C ALA A 8 -2.69 0.00 22.93
N ALA A 9 -3.32 1.18 22.76
CA ALA A 9 -2.71 2.46 23.13
C ALA A 9 -2.41 2.56 24.63
N ALA A 10 -3.29 2.04 25.49
CA ALA A 10 -3.06 2.00 26.93
C ALA A 10 -1.91 1.05 27.31
N LEU A 11 -1.72 -0.05 26.59
CA LEU A 11 -0.61 -0.99 26.81
C LEU A 11 0.73 -0.35 26.41
N ASP A 12 0.80 0.31 25.25
CA ASP A 12 2.00 1.03 24.81
C ASP A 12 2.39 2.16 25.77
N ALA A 13 1.40 2.89 26.29
CA ALA A 13 1.62 3.93 27.27
C ALA A 13 2.13 3.35 28.61
N LEU A 14 1.61 2.20 29.05
CA LEU A 14 2.09 1.49 30.25
C LEU A 14 3.53 0.98 30.08
N ILE A 15 3.88 0.43 28.91
CA ILE A 15 5.24 -0.02 28.59
C ILE A 15 6.20 1.17 28.61
N SER A 16 5.82 2.28 27.97
CA SER A 16 6.61 3.52 27.91
C SER A 16 6.81 4.15 29.29
N ALA A 17 5.80 4.06 30.17
CA ALA A 17 5.86 4.53 31.55
C ALA A 17 6.54 3.54 32.52
N ARG A 18 7.14 2.46 32.01
CA ARG A 18 7.80 1.40 32.80
C ARG A 18 6.88 0.82 33.89
N GLY A 19 5.61 0.63 33.55
CA GLY A 19 4.61 0.07 34.48
C GLY A 19 4.10 1.05 35.54
N ARG A 20 4.52 2.32 35.54
CA ARG A 20 4.00 3.34 36.48
C ARG A 20 2.73 3.98 35.90
N VAL A 21 1.62 3.83 36.61
CA VAL A 21 0.31 4.32 36.15
C VAL A 21 0.09 5.79 36.52
N GLU A 22 0.87 6.34 37.46
CA GLU A 22 0.65 7.69 37.98
C GLU A 22 0.83 8.80 36.93
N GLY A 23 1.56 8.54 35.85
CA GLY A 23 1.82 9.51 34.77
C GLY A 23 0.86 9.45 33.58
N LEU A 24 -0.10 8.51 33.56
CA LEU A 24 -0.96 8.30 32.40
C LEU A 24 -2.23 9.20 32.42
N PRO A 25 -2.74 9.61 31.24
CA PRO A 25 -4.06 10.23 31.11
C PRO A 25 -5.15 9.40 31.81
N VAL A 26 -6.15 10.05 32.43
CA VAL A 26 -7.17 9.41 33.28
C VAL A 26 -7.87 8.23 32.57
N ALA A 27 -8.22 8.38 31.29
CA ALA A 27 -8.85 7.34 30.49
C ALA A 27 -7.96 6.07 30.37
N GLN A 28 -6.65 6.25 30.26
CA GLN A 28 -5.70 5.15 30.11
C GLN A 28 -5.36 4.48 31.45
N ARG A 29 -5.47 5.18 32.59
CA ARG A 29 -5.16 4.61 33.92
C ARG A 29 -6.02 3.41 34.29
N LEU A 30 -7.28 3.39 33.87
CA LEU A 30 -8.22 2.33 34.22
C LEU A 30 -7.90 1.02 33.49
N ILE A 31 -7.52 1.12 32.21
CA ILE A 31 -7.06 -0.01 31.38
C ILE A 31 -5.66 -0.44 31.80
N ALA A 32 -4.74 0.52 31.99
CA ALA A 32 -3.39 0.31 32.47
C ALA A 32 -3.36 -0.38 33.86
N GLY A 33 -4.25 0.01 34.77
CA GLY A 33 -4.39 -0.64 36.08
C GLY A 33 -4.99 -2.05 36.02
N ARG A 34 -5.79 -2.39 35.00
CA ARG A 34 -6.19 -3.80 34.74
C ARG A 34 -5.01 -4.60 34.17
N ALA A 35 -4.27 -4.04 33.22
CA ALA A 35 -3.08 -4.66 32.66
C ALA A 35 -2.00 -4.90 33.73
N GLN A 36 -1.78 -3.93 34.63
CA GLN A 36 -0.82 -4.07 35.72
C GLN A 36 -1.25 -5.13 36.76
N ARG A 37 -2.55 -5.27 37.05
CA ARG A 37 -3.06 -6.36 37.90
C ARG A 37 -2.91 -7.73 37.24
N LEU A 38 -3.10 -7.82 35.92
CA LEU A 38 -2.83 -9.04 35.14
C LEU A 38 -1.35 -9.38 35.14
N LEU A 39 -0.46 -8.39 34.93
CA LEU A 39 0.99 -8.57 34.98
C LEU A 39 1.47 -8.97 36.38
N GLY A 40 0.92 -8.37 37.43
CA GLY A 40 1.18 -8.75 38.83
C GLY A 40 0.65 -10.14 39.18
N ALA A 41 -0.52 -10.54 38.65
CA ALA A 41 -1.06 -11.89 38.80
C ALA A 41 -0.26 -12.95 38.03
N LEU A 42 0.53 -12.54 37.04
CA LEU A 42 1.43 -13.41 36.28
C LEU A 42 2.85 -13.47 36.86
N GLU A 43 3.12 -12.80 38.00
CA GLU A 43 4.44 -12.69 38.64
C GLU A 43 5.59 -12.32 37.67
N LEU A 44 5.27 -11.54 36.63
CA LEU A 44 6.27 -11.07 35.67
C LEU A 44 7.07 -9.94 36.31
N ASP A 45 8.20 -10.31 36.93
CA ASP A 45 9.13 -9.39 37.59
C ASP A 45 9.65 -8.28 36.64
N GLY A 46 9.92 -7.09 37.18
CA GLY A 46 10.50 -5.96 36.46
C GLY A 46 11.86 -6.29 35.81
N ALA A 47 12.53 -7.35 36.28
CA ALA A 47 13.71 -7.91 35.65
C ALA A 47 13.44 -8.46 34.23
N LEU A 48 12.28 -9.09 33.98
CA LEU A 48 11.92 -9.67 32.69
C LEU A 48 11.56 -8.58 31.66
N LEU A 49 10.83 -7.55 32.11
CA LEU A 49 10.57 -6.34 31.31
C LEU A 49 11.88 -5.64 30.94
N SER A 50 12.82 -5.53 31.89
CA SER A 50 14.15 -4.96 31.66
C SER A 50 15.01 -5.84 30.73
N GLU A 51 14.83 -7.17 30.74
CA GLU A 51 15.52 -8.09 29.83
C GLU A 51 14.94 -8.05 28.41
N LEU A 52 13.62 -7.88 28.26
CA LEU A 52 12.97 -7.65 26.97
C LEU A 52 13.41 -6.31 26.36
N GLU A 53 13.52 -5.25 27.16
CA GLU A 53 14.01 -3.94 26.71
C GLU A 53 15.51 -3.99 26.33
N ARG A 54 16.33 -4.72 27.10
CA ARG A 54 17.74 -5.00 26.75
C ARG A 54 17.86 -5.83 25.48
N SER A 55 16.97 -6.80 25.26
CA SER A 55 16.97 -7.64 24.05
C SER A 55 16.53 -6.85 22.82
N ARG A 56 15.49 -6.01 22.92
CA ARG A 56 15.10 -5.04 21.89
C ARG A 56 16.26 -4.09 21.54
N SER A 57 16.94 -3.56 22.56
CA SER A 57 18.08 -2.64 22.37
C SER A 57 19.27 -3.33 21.69
N ARG A 58 19.56 -4.60 22.02
CA ARG A 58 20.60 -5.41 21.37
C ARG A 58 20.29 -5.68 19.90
N VAL A 59 19.04 -6.01 19.57
CA VAL A 59 18.61 -6.23 18.17
C VAL A 59 18.75 -4.94 17.36
N ILE A 60 18.25 -3.80 17.88
CA ILE A 60 18.40 -2.50 17.21
C ILE A 60 19.88 -2.11 17.03
N ALA A 61 20.72 -2.36 18.03
CA ALA A 61 22.16 -2.10 17.95
C ALA A 61 22.86 -3.01 16.92
N GLY A 62 22.47 -4.29 16.83
CA GLY A 62 22.97 -5.26 15.85
C GLY A 62 22.63 -4.86 14.42
N VAL A 63 21.37 -4.48 14.17
CA VAL A 63 20.93 -3.97 12.86
C VAL A 63 21.71 -2.71 12.46
N ARG A 64 21.91 -1.77 13.40
CA ARG A 64 22.72 -0.56 13.15
C ARG A 64 24.20 -0.86 12.89
N ALA A 65 24.78 -1.86 13.56
CA ALA A 65 26.16 -2.28 13.34
C ALA A 65 26.35 -2.99 11.98
N ALA A 66 25.37 -3.80 11.58
CA ALA A 66 25.34 -4.43 10.25
C ALA A 66 25.25 -3.38 9.14
N ALA A 67 24.37 -2.38 9.28
CA ALA A 67 24.24 -1.28 8.33
C ALA A 67 25.52 -0.44 8.20
N ARG A 68 26.20 -0.11 9.31
CA ARG A 68 27.50 0.59 9.27
C ARG A 68 28.61 -0.23 8.61
N SER A 69 28.60 -1.54 8.83
CA SER A 69 29.61 -2.45 8.26
C SER A 69 29.41 -2.63 6.75
N ALA A 70 28.17 -2.59 6.27
CA ALA A 70 27.87 -2.57 4.83
C ALA A 70 28.37 -1.26 4.18
N HIS A 71 28.10 -0.12 4.81
CA HIS A 71 28.50 1.18 4.28
C HIS A 71 30.01 1.43 4.30
N ALA A 72 30.72 0.93 5.32
CA ALA A 72 32.18 1.02 5.38
C ALA A 72 32.89 0.17 4.29
N ARG A 73 32.23 -0.89 3.80
CA ARG A 73 32.74 -1.70 2.68
C ARG A 73 32.55 -1.01 1.33
N GLU A 74 31.49 -0.24 1.17
CA GLU A 74 31.28 0.59 -0.03
C GLU A 74 32.26 1.77 -0.09
N ALA A 75 32.58 2.39 1.05
CA ALA A 75 33.53 3.50 1.11
C ALA A 75 35.01 3.07 0.92
N GLY A 76 35.32 1.77 1.05
CA GLY A 76 36.67 1.20 0.90
C GLY A 76 37.06 0.83 -0.54
N ALA A 77 36.11 0.81 -1.48
CA ALA A 77 36.36 0.49 -2.89
C ALA A 77 36.50 1.78 -3.72
N GLY A 78 37.62 2.49 -3.52
CA GLY A 78 37.87 3.76 -4.19
C GLY A 78 38.38 3.62 -5.63
N LEU A 79 37.79 4.39 -6.55
CA LEU A 79 38.50 5.08 -7.65
C LEU A 79 37.83 6.45 -7.90
N GLY A 80 38.58 7.53 -7.65
CA GLY A 80 38.43 8.86 -8.27
C GLY A 80 37.38 9.82 -7.70
N GLN A 81 37.78 10.70 -6.76
CA GLN A 81 37.06 11.93 -6.44
C GLN A 81 37.21 12.97 -7.58
N PRO A 82 36.17 13.81 -7.78
CA PRO A 82 36.42 15.24 -7.76
C PRO A 82 35.56 15.96 -6.71
N ALA A 83 36.13 17.05 -6.19
CA ALA A 83 35.59 17.88 -5.12
C ALA A 83 34.25 18.52 -5.48
N GLY A 84 33.30 18.51 -4.53
CA GLY A 84 32.17 19.45 -4.58
C GLY A 84 30.83 18.99 -4.01
N ILE A 85 30.74 18.17 -2.96
CA ILE A 85 29.43 17.90 -2.30
C ILE A 85 29.62 17.75 -0.78
N ALA A 86 29.86 18.86 -0.08
CA ALA A 86 29.84 18.89 1.40
C ALA A 86 28.52 19.42 1.98
N GLY A 87 27.51 19.71 1.14
CA GLY A 87 26.26 20.36 1.56
C GLY A 87 25.02 19.45 1.67
N SER A 88 25.07 18.19 1.25
CA SER A 88 23.85 17.40 0.98
C SER A 88 23.62 16.17 1.88
N LEU A 89 24.42 15.95 2.93
CA LEU A 89 24.33 14.74 3.76
C LEU A 89 23.61 14.92 5.10
N ALA A 90 23.04 16.09 5.38
CA ALA A 90 22.26 16.33 6.60
C ALA A 90 20.75 16.03 6.46
N GLN A 91 20.29 15.47 5.33
CA GLN A 91 18.85 15.37 5.02
C GLN A 91 18.32 13.96 4.74
N ALA A 92 19.16 12.92 4.82
CA ALA A 92 18.73 11.52 4.67
C ALA A 92 18.64 10.85 6.04
N GLN A 93 17.68 11.27 6.85
CA GLN A 93 17.41 10.63 8.14
C GLN A 93 15.90 10.68 8.46
N THR A 94 15.17 9.74 7.87
CA THR A 94 13.81 9.38 8.31
C THR A 94 13.62 7.87 8.18
N ASP A 95 13.14 7.26 9.27
CA ASP A 95 12.86 5.84 9.45
C ASP A 95 11.68 5.38 8.55
N ALA A 96 11.94 5.14 7.26
CA ALA A 96 11.04 4.38 6.39
C ALA A 96 11.63 2.98 6.15
N PRO A 97 10.81 1.92 6.02
CA PRO A 97 11.28 0.65 5.49
C PRO A 97 11.98 0.92 4.15
N ALA A 98 13.08 0.21 3.89
CA ALA A 98 13.83 0.35 2.65
C ALA A 98 13.01 -0.19 1.48
N ASP A 99 12.05 0.61 1.01
CA ASP A 99 11.29 0.33 -0.19
C ASP A 99 12.24 0.45 -1.40
N LEU A 100 12.09 -0.48 -2.33
CA LEU A 100 12.76 -0.39 -3.62
C LEU A 100 12.29 0.89 -4.32
N ILE A 101 13.23 1.66 -4.87
CA ILE A 101 12.85 2.78 -5.73
C ILE A 101 12.11 2.22 -6.96
N ALA A 102 11.11 2.93 -7.47
CA ALA A 102 10.22 2.46 -8.54
C ALA A 102 10.98 1.87 -9.74
N GLN A 103 12.11 2.47 -10.12
CA GLN A 103 12.94 2.01 -11.23
C GLN A 103 13.60 0.63 -11.01
N ASP A 104 13.88 0.27 -9.75
CA ASP A 104 14.40 -1.06 -9.39
C ASP A 104 13.28 -2.08 -9.31
N ALA A 105 12.08 -1.69 -8.85
CA ALA A 105 10.89 -2.53 -8.91
C ALA A 105 10.52 -2.87 -10.37
N ASP A 106 10.42 -1.86 -11.24
CA ASP A 106 10.13 -2.05 -12.68
C ASP A 106 11.18 -2.94 -13.35
N ALA A 107 12.45 -2.77 -13.00
CA ALA A 107 13.54 -3.58 -13.55
C ALA A 107 13.49 -5.04 -13.07
N ILE A 108 13.09 -5.29 -11.82
CA ILE A 108 12.88 -6.63 -11.28
C ILE A 108 11.65 -7.29 -11.93
N ASP A 109 10.54 -6.57 -12.08
CA ASP A 109 9.34 -7.09 -12.74
C ASP A 109 9.61 -7.40 -14.22
N ALA A 110 10.32 -6.52 -14.92
CA ALA A 110 10.75 -6.77 -16.30
C ALA A 110 11.69 -7.97 -16.40
N LEU A 111 12.56 -8.17 -15.42
CA LEU A 111 13.45 -9.33 -15.33
C LEU A 111 12.67 -10.63 -15.07
N VAL A 112 11.65 -10.60 -14.19
CA VAL A 112 10.75 -11.74 -13.94
C VAL A 112 9.96 -12.08 -15.20
N ALA A 113 9.39 -11.07 -15.87
CA ALA A 113 8.67 -11.25 -17.13
C ALA A 113 9.57 -11.81 -18.25
N ALA A 114 10.84 -11.40 -18.27
CA ALA A 114 11.86 -11.91 -19.18
C ALA A 114 12.42 -13.29 -18.76
N GLY A 115 11.85 -13.95 -17.76
CA GLY A 115 12.31 -15.27 -17.30
C GLY A 115 13.74 -15.25 -16.76
N TRP A 116 14.11 -14.18 -16.06
CA TRP A 116 15.43 -13.94 -15.48
C TRP A 116 16.57 -13.78 -16.50
N GLN A 117 16.25 -13.45 -17.75
CA GLN A 117 17.23 -13.19 -18.80
C GLN A 117 17.44 -11.69 -19.03
N THR A 118 18.54 -11.15 -18.51
CA THR A 118 18.84 -9.70 -18.58
C THR A 118 18.88 -9.14 -20.01
N GLN A 119 19.27 -9.95 -21.00
CA GLN A 119 19.27 -9.59 -22.41
C GLN A 119 17.88 -9.46 -23.05
N ALA A 120 16.88 -10.15 -22.49
CA ALA A 120 15.50 -10.10 -22.95
C ALA A 120 14.69 -8.96 -22.29
N VAL A 121 15.27 -8.28 -21.30
CA VAL A 121 14.71 -7.07 -20.69
C VAL A 121 14.86 -5.88 -21.65
N ALA A 122 13.88 -4.97 -21.65
CA ALA A 122 13.92 -3.73 -22.44
C ALA A 122 15.21 -2.92 -22.16
N PRO A 123 15.81 -2.26 -23.17
CA PRO A 123 17.10 -1.58 -23.03
C PRO A 123 17.21 -0.66 -21.81
N GLU A 124 16.15 0.10 -21.48
CA GLU A 124 16.13 1.00 -20.34
C GLU A 124 16.27 0.31 -18.97
N HIS A 125 15.88 -0.96 -18.84
CA HIS A 125 15.91 -1.68 -17.55
C HIS A 125 17.09 -2.67 -17.43
N ARG A 126 17.80 -2.99 -18.52
CA ARG A 126 18.84 -4.06 -18.52
C ARG A 126 19.95 -3.86 -17.49
N ALA A 127 20.44 -2.63 -17.33
CA ALA A 127 21.54 -2.36 -16.40
C ALA A 127 21.14 -2.63 -14.94
N ARG A 128 19.93 -2.23 -14.57
CA ARG A 128 19.35 -2.47 -13.23
C ARG A 128 18.98 -3.94 -13.03
N ALA A 129 18.36 -4.57 -14.02
CA ALA A 129 18.07 -6.00 -14.02
C ALA A 129 19.34 -6.86 -13.86
N ALA A 130 20.44 -6.48 -14.53
CA ALA A 130 21.74 -7.13 -14.37
C ALA A 130 22.34 -6.92 -12.96
N ALA A 131 22.09 -5.78 -12.33
CA ALA A 131 22.49 -5.55 -10.94
C ALA A 131 21.68 -6.40 -9.97
N ALA A 132 20.36 -6.51 -10.17
CA ALA A 132 19.49 -7.39 -9.40
C ALA A 132 19.92 -8.86 -9.51
N MET A 133 20.23 -9.35 -10.72
CA MET A 133 20.77 -10.71 -10.94
C MET A 133 22.09 -10.95 -10.20
N ARG A 134 23.01 -9.98 -10.19
CA ARG A 134 24.26 -10.10 -9.42
C ARG A 134 23.98 -10.19 -7.92
N LEU A 135 23.03 -9.41 -7.41
CA LEU A 135 22.62 -9.45 -6.01
C LEU A 135 22.00 -10.82 -5.65
N CYS A 136 21.14 -11.35 -6.51
CA CYS A 136 20.57 -12.69 -6.36
C CYS A 136 21.68 -13.76 -6.35
N GLY A 137 22.67 -13.67 -7.23
CA GLY A 137 23.81 -14.60 -7.25
C GLY A 137 24.66 -14.57 -5.97
N VAL A 138 24.76 -13.43 -5.29
CA VAL A 138 25.41 -13.31 -3.97
C VAL A 138 24.59 -14.04 -2.89
N LEU A 139 23.25 -13.98 -2.97
CA LEU A 139 22.35 -14.63 -2.03
C LEU A 139 22.29 -16.15 -2.24
N ASP A 140 22.45 -16.62 -3.48
CA ASP A 140 22.49 -18.05 -3.83
C ASP A 140 23.81 -18.74 -3.43
N GLY A 141 24.73 -18.02 -2.76
CA GLY A 141 26.00 -18.56 -2.27
C GLY A 141 27.00 -18.91 -3.37
N GLY A 142 26.71 -18.52 -4.62
CA GLY A 142 27.52 -18.79 -5.80
C GLY A 142 28.62 -17.76 -6.01
N GLY A 143 29.64 -17.79 -5.16
CA GLY A 143 30.90 -17.13 -5.48
C GLY A 143 31.60 -17.82 -6.64
N GLU A 144 31.85 -17.06 -7.71
CA GLU A 144 33.10 -17.16 -8.49
C GLU A 144 33.23 -18.19 -9.64
N ALA A 145 32.17 -18.46 -10.42
CA ALA A 145 32.33 -19.22 -11.66
C ALA A 145 31.42 -18.75 -12.80
N ASP A 146 31.74 -17.64 -13.48
CA ASP A 146 31.67 -17.54 -14.97
C ASP A 146 32.07 -16.16 -15.53
N ALA A 147 33.30 -15.71 -15.27
CA ALA A 147 33.84 -14.49 -15.88
C ALA A 147 34.62 -14.75 -17.20
N ARG A 148 34.40 -15.88 -17.90
CA ARG A 148 35.11 -16.18 -19.16
C ARG A 148 34.22 -16.84 -20.21
N VAL A 149 33.37 -16.05 -20.86
CA VAL A 149 33.01 -16.30 -22.27
C VAL A 149 32.92 -14.96 -23.00
N GLY A 150 34.03 -14.59 -23.65
CA GLY A 150 34.00 -13.74 -24.83
C GLY A 150 34.03 -14.63 -26.07
N GLY A 151 33.31 -14.24 -27.12
CA GLY A 151 33.39 -14.90 -28.42
C GLY A 151 32.16 -14.66 -29.29
N ASP A 152 32.27 -13.69 -30.19
CA ASP A 152 31.40 -13.51 -31.34
C ASP A 152 31.27 -14.81 -32.15
N GLY A 153 30.04 -15.27 -32.36
CA GLY A 153 29.75 -16.44 -33.18
C GLY A 153 28.26 -16.57 -33.44
N ALA A 154 27.82 -16.12 -34.62
CA ALA A 154 26.47 -16.29 -35.12
C ALA A 154 26.09 -17.77 -35.17
N VAL A 155 24.99 -18.14 -34.49
CA VAL A 155 24.32 -19.44 -34.69
C VAL A 155 22.87 -19.16 -35.05
N ALA A 156 22.58 -19.27 -36.33
CA ALA A 156 21.24 -19.34 -36.86
C ALA A 156 20.66 -20.75 -36.64
N GLY A 157 19.42 -20.78 -36.15
CA GLY A 157 18.45 -21.82 -36.50
C GLY A 157 18.61 -23.20 -35.85
N VAL A 158 18.28 -23.34 -34.57
CA VAL A 158 17.84 -24.64 -34.00
C VAL A 158 16.75 -24.42 -32.93
N GLY A 159 15.53 -24.86 -33.24
CA GLY A 159 14.62 -25.56 -32.31
C GLY A 159 14.11 -24.86 -31.03
N GLY A 160 13.21 -23.87 -31.16
CA GLY A 160 12.48 -23.30 -30.02
C GLY A 160 11.66 -24.32 -29.19
N GLY A 161 11.30 -25.47 -29.77
CA GLY A 161 10.59 -26.54 -29.04
C GLY A 161 11.47 -27.37 -28.10
N GLN A 162 12.76 -27.54 -28.41
CA GLN A 162 13.69 -28.26 -27.52
C GLN A 162 14.03 -27.42 -26.28
N TRP A 163 14.18 -26.10 -26.46
CA TRP A 163 14.50 -25.19 -25.37
C TRP A 163 13.40 -25.08 -24.32
N ALA A 164 12.12 -25.02 -24.74
CA ALA A 164 10.98 -25.03 -23.84
C ALA A 164 10.90 -26.34 -23.01
N ALA A 165 11.09 -27.50 -23.65
CA ALA A 165 11.11 -28.78 -22.96
C ALA A 165 12.31 -28.92 -21.99
N GLN A 166 13.48 -28.36 -22.36
CA GLN A 166 14.67 -28.35 -21.50
C GLN A 166 14.48 -27.42 -20.29
N LEU A 167 13.79 -26.29 -20.47
CA LEU A 167 13.43 -25.38 -19.39
C LEU A 167 12.41 -25.98 -18.42
N GLU A 168 11.41 -26.70 -18.95
CA GLU A 168 10.42 -27.37 -18.11
C GLU A 168 11.06 -28.50 -17.30
N GLY A 169 12.00 -29.25 -17.90
CA GLY A 169 12.83 -30.23 -17.21
C GLY A 169 13.70 -29.61 -16.12
N ARG A 170 14.42 -28.50 -16.41
CA ARG A 170 15.23 -27.79 -15.40
C ARG A 170 14.38 -27.16 -14.31
N ARG A 171 13.18 -26.66 -14.63
CA ARG A 171 12.25 -26.12 -13.63
C ARG A 171 11.74 -27.22 -12.70
N ALA A 172 11.39 -28.39 -13.23
CA ALA A 172 10.99 -29.53 -12.43
C ALA A 172 12.14 -30.03 -11.53
N GLU A 173 13.37 -30.02 -12.04
CA GLU A 173 14.58 -30.39 -11.27
C GLU A 173 14.87 -29.39 -10.15
N VAL A 174 14.79 -28.08 -10.41
CA VAL A 174 14.99 -27.04 -9.39
C VAL A 174 13.89 -27.08 -8.34
N ILE A 175 12.61 -27.21 -8.75
CA ILE A 175 11.49 -27.37 -7.81
C ILE A 175 11.68 -28.64 -6.98
N GLY A 176 12.07 -29.75 -7.61
CA GLY A 176 12.37 -31.00 -6.93
C GLY A 176 13.51 -30.86 -5.92
N GLY A 177 14.59 -30.15 -6.28
CA GLY A 177 15.73 -29.87 -5.41
C GLY A 177 15.37 -28.99 -4.21
N VAL A 178 14.61 -27.92 -4.42
CA VAL A 178 14.15 -27.03 -3.35
C VAL A 178 13.19 -27.76 -2.41
N LEU A 179 12.22 -28.51 -2.94
CA LEU A 179 11.30 -29.30 -2.11
C LEU A 179 12.04 -30.40 -1.34
N ALA A 180 13.03 -31.05 -1.95
CA ALA A 180 13.87 -32.04 -1.27
C ALA A 180 14.68 -31.40 -0.13
N ALA A 181 15.32 -30.24 -0.38
CA ALA A 181 16.08 -29.49 0.61
C ALA A 181 15.20 -29.04 1.79
N VAL A 182 14.03 -28.45 1.51
CA VAL A 182 13.06 -28.06 2.55
C VAL A 182 12.57 -29.28 3.33
N SER A 183 12.27 -30.41 2.65
CA SER A 183 11.85 -31.63 3.34
C SER A 183 12.93 -32.23 4.23
N SER A 184 14.20 -32.13 3.81
CA SER A 184 15.37 -32.57 4.56
C SER A 184 15.59 -31.69 5.78
N ASP A 185 15.45 -30.37 5.63
CA ASP A 185 15.62 -29.42 6.73
C ASP A 185 14.49 -29.56 7.76
N VAL A 186 13.23 -29.70 7.32
CA VAL A 186 12.08 -30.01 8.21
C VAL A 186 12.26 -31.35 8.91
N SER A 187 12.86 -32.35 8.24
CA SER A 187 13.12 -33.67 8.85
C SER A 187 14.27 -33.61 9.86
N ALA A 188 15.31 -32.83 9.58
CA ALA A 188 16.40 -32.57 10.52
C ALA A 188 15.89 -31.80 11.75
N GLU A 189 15.05 -30.78 11.55
CA GLU A 189 14.40 -30.00 12.60
C GLU A 189 13.47 -30.90 13.45
N ARG A 190 12.65 -31.74 12.82
CA ARG A 190 11.83 -32.76 13.52
C ARG A 190 12.68 -33.78 14.27
N GLY A 191 13.86 -34.11 13.77
CA GLY A 191 14.83 -34.96 14.46
C GLY A 191 15.35 -34.30 15.74
N ARG A 192 15.60 -32.99 15.70
CA ARG A 192 16.01 -32.20 16.88
C ARG A 192 14.86 -31.92 17.85
N LEU A 193 13.63 -31.83 17.34
CA LEU A 193 12.41 -31.61 18.12
C LEU A 193 11.76 -32.92 18.61
N ARG A 194 12.33 -34.09 18.28
CA ARG A 194 12.01 -35.33 18.98
C ARG A 194 12.56 -35.22 20.39
N LEU A 195 11.71 -34.72 21.28
CA LEU A 195 11.85 -34.98 22.71
C LEU A 195 11.70 -36.50 22.86
N ASP A 196 12.83 -37.21 23.00
CA ASP A 196 12.78 -38.57 23.49
C ASP A 196 11.91 -38.55 24.76
N PRO A 197 10.85 -39.37 24.85
CA PRO A 197 10.03 -39.42 26.04
C PRO A 197 10.97 -39.78 27.18
N ALA A 198 11.32 -38.77 27.99
CA ALA A 198 12.19 -38.93 29.13
C ALA A 198 11.65 -40.12 29.90
N GLN A 199 12.44 -41.21 29.98
CA GLN A 199 12.04 -42.45 30.61
C GLN A 199 11.34 -42.10 31.92
N SER A 200 10.03 -42.32 31.94
CA SER A 200 9.13 -41.94 33.02
C SER A 200 9.45 -42.82 34.21
N GLY A 201 10.50 -42.44 34.96
CA GLY A 201 10.77 -42.96 36.29
C GLY A 201 9.53 -42.72 37.14
N ALA A 202 8.87 -43.81 37.51
CA ALA A 202 7.61 -43.80 38.23
C ALA A 202 7.70 -42.97 39.53
N GLY A 203 6.73 -42.07 39.73
CA GLY A 203 6.18 -41.85 41.08
C GLY A 203 6.41 -40.51 41.80
N GLY A 204 6.91 -39.46 41.15
CA GLY A 204 7.05 -38.14 41.80
C GLY A 204 6.13 -37.09 41.20
N ARG A 205 5.21 -36.51 41.98
CA ARG A 205 4.43 -35.30 41.61
C ARG A 205 5.41 -34.14 41.38
N ARG A 206 5.94 -34.01 40.16
CA ARG A 206 6.78 -32.88 39.76
C ARG A 206 5.90 -31.65 39.62
N GLY A 207 6.03 -30.74 40.58
CA GLY A 207 5.53 -29.38 40.44
C GLY A 207 6.17 -28.73 39.21
N TRP A 208 5.40 -27.91 38.51
CA TRP A 208 5.89 -27.16 37.35
C TRP A 208 7.10 -26.34 37.76
N SER A 209 8.23 -26.51 37.07
CA SER A 209 9.37 -25.66 37.34
C SER A 209 9.07 -24.25 36.81
N LEU A 210 9.49 -23.21 37.54
CA LEU A 210 9.40 -21.83 37.06
C LEU A 210 10.04 -21.66 35.67
N GLY A 211 11.03 -22.49 35.33
CA GLY A 211 11.66 -22.51 34.00
C GLY A 211 10.72 -22.97 32.88
N ASP A 212 9.82 -23.93 33.14
CA ASP A 212 8.85 -24.41 32.14
C ASP A 212 7.81 -23.32 31.86
N VAL A 213 7.35 -22.62 32.90
CA VAL A 213 6.43 -21.49 32.78
C VAL A 213 7.09 -20.35 31.99
N ALA A 214 8.35 -20.01 32.32
CA ALA A 214 9.09 -18.96 31.63
C ALA A 214 9.32 -19.29 30.14
N SER A 215 9.65 -20.53 29.81
CA SER A 215 9.87 -20.97 28.43
C SER A 215 8.59 -20.92 27.60
N LEU A 216 7.45 -21.37 28.17
CA LEU A 216 6.15 -21.27 27.50
C LEU A 216 5.74 -19.81 27.28
N ALA A 217 5.93 -18.95 28.28
CA ALA A 217 5.66 -17.53 28.17
C ALA A 217 6.52 -16.87 27.07
N ALA A 218 7.81 -17.20 27.00
CA ALA A 218 8.71 -16.70 25.96
C ALA A 218 8.24 -17.09 24.56
N VAL A 219 7.86 -18.35 24.35
CA VAL A 219 7.32 -18.82 23.05
C VAL A 219 6.03 -18.08 22.68
N LEU A 220 5.13 -17.88 23.63
CA LEU A 220 3.88 -17.14 23.38
C LEU A 220 4.14 -15.66 23.03
N VAL A 221 5.06 -15.00 23.74
CA VAL A 221 5.42 -13.60 23.47
C VAL A 221 6.07 -13.47 22.10
N ILE A 222 6.99 -14.36 21.73
CA ILE A 222 7.64 -14.35 20.42
C ILE A 222 6.61 -14.65 19.32
N GLY A 223 5.77 -15.67 19.51
CA GLY A 223 4.73 -16.05 18.55
C GLY A 223 3.72 -14.94 18.29
N THR A 224 3.27 -14.25 19.35
CA THR A 224 2.34 -13.10 19.21
C THR A 224 3.00 -11.89 18.55
N ALA A 225 4.27 -11.60 18.86
CA ALA A 225 5.01 -10.51 18.25
C ALA A 225 5.16 -10.66 16.72
N VAL A 226 5.29 -11.88 16.20
CA VAL A 226 5.40 -12.15 14.75
C VAL A 226 4.02 -12.28 14.10
N ALA A 227 3.05 -12.91 14.77
CA ALA A 227 1.73 -13.15 14.20
C ALA A 227 0.92 -11.86 13.99
N LEU A 228 1.06 -10.86 14.88
CA LEU A 228 0.27 -9.64 14.81
C LEU A 228 0.54 -8.79 13.55
N PRO A 229 1.81 -8.49 13.16
CA PRO A 229 2.10 -7.80 11.91
C PRO A 229 1.59 -8.54 10.67
N VAL A 230 1.73 -9.86 10.62
CA VAL A 230 1.25 -10.69 9.49
C VAL A 230 -0.27 -10.62 9.37
N LEU A 231 -1.00 -10.74 10.48
CA LEU A 231 -2.45 -10.59 10.48
C LEU A 231 -2.90 -9.18 10.07
N SER A 232 -2.12 -8.16 10.42
CA SER A 232 -2.38 -6.78 9.99
C SER A 232 -2.20 -6.63 8.48
N ALA A 233 -1.12 -7.17 7.92
CA ALA A 233 -0.85 -7.14 6.49
C ALA A 233 -1.94 -7.88 5.69
N ILE A 234 -2.35 -9.07 6.15
CA ILE A 234 -3.43 -9.84 5.51
C ILE A 234 -4.76 -9.06 5.54
N ARG A 235 -5.07 -8.37 6.64
CA ARG A 235 -6.29 -7.54 6.72
C ARG A 235 -6.23 -6.35 5.78
N GLU A 236 -5.09 -5.70 5.67
CA GLU A 236 -4.93 -4.57 4.74
C GLU A 236 -5.09 -5.02 3.29
N GLU A 237 -4.46 -6.14 2.91
CA GLU A 237 -4.60 -6.69 1.58
C GLU A 237 -6.04 -7.13 1.28
N GLY A 238 -6.71 -7.75 2.25
CA GLY A 238 -8.13 -8.08 2.14
C GLY A 238 -9.02 -6.84 1.94
N ARG A 239 -8.71 -5.71 2.61
CA ARG A 239 -9.41 -4.43 2.39
C ARG A 239 -9.13 -3.85 1.01
N ARG A 240 -7.90 -3.93 0.51
CA ARG A 240 -7.54 -3.46 -0.83
C ARG A 240 -8.23 -4.28 -1.91
N LEU A 241 -8.27 -5.61 -1.78
CA LEU A 241 -8.99 -6.51 -2.69
C LEU A 241 -10.51 -6.26 -2.68
N ALA A 242 -11.11 -6.01 -1.51
CA ALA A 242 -12.52 -5.68 -1.42
C ALA A 242 -12.85 -4.33 -2.09
N CYS A 243 -12.00 -3.31 -1.89
CA CYS A 243 -12.13 -2.02 -2.57
C CYS A 243 -11.99 -2.16 -4.10
N GLN A 244 -10.98 -2.92 -4.56
CA GLN A 244 -10.78 -3.25 -5.97
C GLN A 244 -12.02 -3.94 -6.57
N SER A 245 -12.59 -4.93 -5.87
CA SER A 245 -13.79 -5.63 -6.31
C SER A 245 -14.99 -4.70 -6.42
N ASN A 246 -15.16 -3.78 -5.46
CA ASN A 246 -16.23 -2.79 -5.47
C ASN A 246 -16.06 -1.84 -6.66
N LEU A 247 -14.85 -1.33 -6.93
CA LEU A 247 -14.57 -0.49 -8.09
C LEU A 247 -14.74 -1.23 -9.42
N GLY A 248 -14.41 -2.51 -9.49
CA GLY A 248 -14.72 -3.35 -10.66
C GLY A 248 -16.23 -3.46 -10.91
N ALA A 249 -17.03 -3.59 -9.84
CA ALA A 249 -18.49 -3.57 -9.95
C ALA A 249 -19.02 -2.20 -10.39
N VAL A 250 -18.44 -1.10 -9.88
CA VAL A 250 -18.75 0.27 -10.34
C VAL A 250 -18.42 0.45 -11.83
N ALA A 251 -17.25 -0.02 -12.28
CA ALA A 251 -16.86 0.04 -13.69
C ALA A 251 -17.85 -0.72 -14.58
N ALA A 252 -18.25 -1.92 -14.18
CA ALA A 252 -19.25 -2.70 -14.90
C ALA A 252 -20.62 -2.00 -14.94
N ALA A 253 -21.04 -1.39 -13.84
CA ALA A 253 -22.28 -0.63 -13.75
C ALA A 253 -22.27 0.63 -14.64
N ILE A 254 -21.14 1.35 -14.70
CA ILE A 254 -20.94 2.47 -15.63
C ILE A 254 -21.05 1.99 -17.08
N GLY A 255 -20.42 0.86 -17.42
CA GLY A 255 -20.51 0.28 -18.76
C GLY A 255 -21.94 -0.12 -19.15
N ALA A 256 -22.69 -0.71 -18.21
CA ALA A 256 -24.11 -1.03 -18.41
C ALA A 256 -24.95 0.24 -18.63
N TYR A 257 -24.74 1.26 -17.78
CA TYR A 257 -25.39 2.56 -17.94
C TYR A 257 -25.10 3.18 -19.31
N GLN A 258 -23.82 3.18 -19.75
CA GLN A 258 -23.41 3.71 -21.04
C GLN A 258 -24.08 2.96 -22.21
N SER A 259 -24.20 1.64 -22.12
CA SER A 259 -24.91 0.84 -23.13
C SER A 259 -26.34 1.33 -23.33
N ASP A 260 -27.03 1.67 -22.24
CA ASP A 260 -28.41 2.13 -22.25
C ASP A 260 -28.56 3.63 -22.57
N ASN A 261 -27.52 4.43 -22.28
CA ASN A 261 -27.54 5.90 -22.37
C ASN A 261 -26.65 6.44 -23.49
N ARG A 262 -26.63 5.78 -24.66
CA ARG A 262 -25.89 6.24 -25.87
C ARG A 262 -24.41 6.57 -25.60
N GLN A 263 -23.75 5.75 -24.80
CA GLN A 263 -22.35 5.89 -24.41
C GLN A 263 -22.04 7.14 -23.57
N SER A 264 -23.06 7.78 -22.97
CA SER A 264 -22.83 8.87 -22.03
C SER A 264 -22.44 8.35 -20.65
N LEU A 265 -21.55 9.05 -19.97
CA LEU A 265 -21.29 8.81 -18.56
C LEU A 265 -22.53 9.09 -17.69
N PRO A 266 -22.66 8.41 -16.54
CA PRO A 266 -23.65 8.75 -15.51
C PRO A 266 -23.65 10.24 -15.20
N MET A 267 -24.81 10.85 -15.32
CA MET A 267 -25.04 12.28 -15.11
C MET A 267 -26.43 12.50 -14.52
N ALA A 268 -26.50 13.25 -13.42
CA ALA A 268 -27.76 13.54 -12.72
C ALA A 268 -28.39 14.87 -13.15
N SER A 269 -27.58 15.83 -13.61
CA SER A 269 -28.00 17.18 -14.01
C SER A 269 -27.10 17.75 -15.11
N LEU A 270 -27.45 18.91 -15.67
CA LEU A 270 -26.69 19.57 -16.75
C LEU A 270 -25.36 20.22 -16.29
N SER A 271 -24.98 20.12 -15.01
CA SER A 271 -23.68 20.51 -14.44
C SER A 271 -23.03 21.74 -15.11
N LEU A 272 -23.66 22.91 -14.93
CA LEU A 272 -23.22 24.16 -15.56
C LEU A 272 -21.87 24.65 -14.99
N ALA A 273 -21.08 25.34 -15.82
CA ALA A 273 -19.82 25.94 -15.36
C ALA A 273 -20.08 27.02 -14.29
N GLY A 274 -19.24 27.05 -13.25
CA GLY A 274 -19.28 28.06 -12.20
C GLY A 274 -20.29 27.80 -11.08
N THR A 275 -21.08 26.72 -11.15
CA THR A 275 -21.82 26.23 -9.99
C THR A 275 -20.89 25.42 -9.08
N SER A 276 -21.24 25.40 -7.79
CA SER A 276 -20.54 24.56 -6.82
C SER A 276 -20.75 23.09 -7.19
N TRP A 277 -19.72 22.24 -7.14
CA TRP A 277 -19.84 20.81 -7.45
C TRP A 277 -19.68 19.89 -6.24
N TRP A 278 -19.43 20.43 -5.04
CA TRP A 278 -19.17 19.65 -3.82
C TRP A 278 -20.27 19.75 -2.75
N ASP A 279 -21.43 20.34 -3.08
CA ASP A 279 -22.54 20.48 -2.13
C ASP A 279 -23.36 19.20 -2.07
N VAL A 280 -22.70 18.12 -1.64
CA VAL A 280 -23.26 16.77 -1.49
C VAL A 280 -24.51 16.78 -0.61
N GLY A 281 -25.57 16.13 -1.09
CA GLY A 281 -26.85 15.99 -0.38
C GLY A 281 -27.79 17.19 -0.51
N THR A 282 -27.44 18.16 -1.36
CA THR A 282 -28.35 19.25 -1.75
C THR A 282 -29.09 18.87 -3.03
N ASP A 283 -28.85 19.60 -4.12
CA ASP A 283 -29.43 19.35 -5.44
C ASP A 283 -28.39 18.74 -6.38
N ALA A 284 -28.84 17.91 -7.33
CA ALA A 284 -27.97 17.30 -8.33
C ALA A 284 -27.23 18.33 -9.22
N GLU A 285 -27.71 19.57 -9.27
CA GLU A 285 -27.08 20.69 -9.99
C GLU A 285 -25.87 21.27 -9.26
N HIS A 286 -25.68 20.94 -7.98
CA HIS A 286 -24.61 21.46 -7.13
C HIS A 286 -23.70 20.36 -6.55
N SER A 287 -23.86 19.13 -7.03
CA SER A 287 -23.17 17.96 -6.51
C SER A 287 -22.72 17.04 -7.64
N ASN A 288 -21.41 16.94 -7.84
CA ASN A 288 -20.83 15.99 -8.78
C ASN A 288 -21.00 14.54 -8.31
N SER A 289 -21.18 14.32 -7.01
CA SER A 289 -21.42 12.99 -6.47
C SER A 289 -22.77 12.45 -6.97
N ALA A 290 -23.77 13.30 -7.15
CA ALA A 290 -25.05 12.90 -7.75
C ALA A 290 -24.88 12.21 -9.12
N ASN A 291 -23.86 12.59 -9.90
CA ASN A 291 -23.56 11.97 -11.19
C ASN A 291 -23.19 10.48 -11.02
N LEU A 292 -22.26 10.15 -10.11
CA LEU A 292 -21.93 8.75 -9.81
C LEU A 292 -23.11 8.05 -9.13
N TYR A 293 -23.82 8.72 -8.21
CA TYR A 293 -24.99 8.16 -7.52
C TYR A 293 -26.11 7.71 -8.48
N THR A 294 -26.14 8.25 -9.69
CA THR A 294 -27.13 7.88 -10.71
C THR A 294 -27.11 6.40 -11.05
N ILE A 295 -25.95 5.71 -11.01
CA ILE A 295 -25.91 4.26 -11.26
C ILE A 295 -26.58 3.46 -10.14
N VAL A 296 -26.56 3.97 -8.90
CA VAL A 296 -27.30 3.36 -7.77
C VAL A 296 -28.79 3.63 -7.90
N ARG A 297 -29.15 4.90 -8.13
CA ARG A 297 -30.55 5.33 -8.27
C ARG A 297 -31.28 4.60 -9.38
N GLN A 298 -30.60 4.31 -10.49
CA GLN A 298 -31.18 3.58 -11.64
C GLN A 298 -31.04 2.06 -11.53
N GLY A 299 -30.44 1.53 -10.45
CA GLY A 299 -30.35 0.09 -10.21
C GLY A 299 -29.25 -0.63 -11.00
N TYR A 300 -28.26 0.08 -11.53
CA TYR A 300 -27.08 -0.53 -12.14
C TYR A 300 -26.05 -1.00 -11.11
N ALA A 301 -26.03 -0.39 -9.92
CA ALA A 301 -25.17 -0.78 -8.80
C ALA A 301 -25.91 -0.74 -7.47
N GLU A 302 -25.43 -1.52 -6.50
CA GLU A 302 -25.86 -1.44 -5.12
C GLU A 302 -25.06 -0.36 -4.35
N LEU A 303 -25.66 0.22 -3.31
CA LEU A 303 -25.00 1.23 -2.48
C LEU A 303 -23.68 0.72 -1.86
N ALA A 304 -23.61 -0.58 -1.53
CA ALA A 304 -22.40 -1.20 -0.98
C ALA A 304 -21.25 -1.26 -2.00
N GLN A 305 -21.55 -1.32 -3.30
CA GLN A 305 -20.56 -1.36 -4.37
C GLN A 305 -19.93 0.01 -4.63
N VAL A 306 -20.67 1.09 -4.42
CA VAL A 306 -20.15 2.48 -4.50
C VAL A 306 -19.55 2.98 -3.17
N ALA A 307 -19.30 2.07 -2.22
CA ALA A 307 -18.66 2.37 -0.95
C ALA A 307 -17.31 1.63 -0.85
N CYS A 308 -16.29 2.30 -0.31
CA CYS A 308 -15.04 1.64 0.03
C CYS A 308 -15.23 0.89 1.34
N SER A 309 -14.77 -0.36 1.42
CA SER A 309 -14.89 -1.18 2.63
C SER A 309 -14.13 -0.63 3.84
N ASN A 310 -13.19 0.31 3.62
CA ASN A 310 -12.44 0.98 4.68
C ASN A 310 -12.96 2.38 5.02
N ALA A 311 -13.91 2.91 4.24
CA ALA A 311 -14.61 4.14 4.56
C ALA A 311 -15.78 3.85 5.52
N PRO A 312 -16.26 4.85 6.30
CA PRO A 312 -17.48 4.69 7.08
C PRO A 312 -18.63 4.28 6.16
N ALA A 313 -19.19 3.10 6.39
CA ALA A 313 -20.29 2.60 5.56
C ALA A 313 -21.46 3.60 5.59
N PRO A 314 -22.02 3.97 4.43
CA PRO A 314 -23.22 4.79 4.42
C PRO A 314 -24.36 4.00 5.08
N THR A 315 -24.87 4.51 6.21
CA THR A 315 -26.00 3.91 6.94
C THR A 315 -27.33 4.28 6.29
N LEU A 316 -27.48 3.99 5.00
CA LEU A 316 -28.70 4.24 4.24
C LEU A 316 -29.37 2.91 3.92
N GLY A 317 -30.65 2.79 4.30
CA GLY A 317 -31.47 1.65 3.89
C GLY A 317 -31.65 1.65 2.36
N ALA A 318 -31.73 0.46 1.75
CA ALA A 318 -31.81 0.29 0.30
C ALA A 318 -32.99 1.05 -0.34
N GLU A 319 -34.15 1.09 0.33
CA GLU A 319 -35.33 1.83 -0.15
C GLU A 319 -35.10 3.35 -0.23
N ILE A 320 -34.39 3.90 0.76
CA ILE A 320 -34.06 5.33 0.78
C ILE A 320 -33.02 5.64 -0.31
N ALA A 321 -32.11 4.70 -0.57
CA ALA A 321 -31.07 4.90 -1.59
C ALA A 321 -31.67 5.07 -3.00
N ALA A 322 -32.71 4.32 -3.34
CA ALA A 322 -33.35 4.40 -4.66
C ALA A 322 -34.10 5.73 -4.91
N THR A 323 -34.53 6.42 -3.86
CA THR A 323 -35.34 7.65 -3.98
C THR A 323 -34.53 8.93 -3.87
N ARG A 324 -33.30 8.86 -3.35
CA ARG A 324 -32.42 10.03 -3.24
C ARG A 324 -31.75 10.36 -4.57
N ALA A 325 -31.46 11.64 -4.77
CA ALA A 325 -30.67 12.10 -5.90
C ALA A 325 -29.15 11.96 -5.65
N ASP A 326 -28.73 11.87 -4.39
CA ASP A 326 -27.32 11.96 -3.98
C ASP A 326 -27.07 11.33 -2.58
N TRP A 327 -25.80 11.26 -2.17
CA TRP A 327 -25.41 10.97 -0.79
C TRP A 327 -25.89 12.03 0.19
N GLU A 328 -26.04 11.67 1.48
CA GLU A 328 -26.54 12.60 2.50
C GLU A 328 -25.60 13.77 2.82
N ARG A 329 -24.30 13.49 2.76
CA ARG A 329 -23.24 14.41 3.17
C ARG A 329 -21.93 13.95 2.54
N LEU A 330 -20.99 14.88 2.42
CA LEU A 330 -19.69 14.63 1.81
C LEU A 330 -18.98 13.44 2.49
N GLU A 331 -19.05 13.28 3.81
CA GLU A 331 -18.41 12.17 4.54
C GLU A 331 -18.85 10.77 4.07
N ASN A 332 -20.03 10.65 3.46
CA ASN A 332 -20.54 9.37 2.98
C ASN A 332 -20.05 9.02 1.57
N VAL A 333 -19.40 9.95 0.86
CA VAL A 333 -18.84 9.73 -0.47
C VAL A 333 -17.51 8.99 -0.34
N SER A 334 -17.47 7.74 -0.80
CA SER A 334 -16.26 6.89 -0.76
C SER A 334 -15.41 7.01 -2.00
N TYR A 335 -16.01 7.28 -3.15
CA TYR A 335 -15.30 7.38 -4.43
C TYR A 335 -15.51 8.76 -5.01
N SER A 336 -14.44 9.35 -5.51
CA SER A 336 -14.50 10.55 -6.33
C SER A 336 -14.77 10.16 -7.78
N TYR A 337 -15.48 11.04 -8.48
CA TYR A 337 -15.88 10.87 -9.87
C TYR A 337 -15.33 12.02 -10.70
N GLN A 338 -15.03 11.75 -11.96
CA GLN A 338 -14.51 12.78 -12.85
C GLN A 338 -15.47 13.96 -12.92
N ASN A 339 -14.95 15.18 -12.73
CA ASN A 339 -15.77 16.37 -12.68
C ASN A 339 -16.42 16.61 -14.06
N LEU A 340 -17.74 16.56 -14.11
CA LEU A 340 -18.51 16.80 -15.34
C LEU A 340 -18.94 18.26 -15.49
N PHE A 341 -18.67 19.11 -14.50
CA PHE A 341 -19.12 20.51 -14.49
C PHE A 341 -18.32 21.37 -15.45
N GLY A 342 -19.04 22.14 -16.27
CA GLY A 342 -18.45 23.12 -17.18
C GLY A 342 -17.53 22.54 -18.25
N ARG A 343 -17.61 21.24 -18.51
CA ARG A 343 -16.69 20.57 -19.43
C ARG A 343 -16.85 21.09 -20.87
N PRO A 344 -15.75 21.52 -21.53
CA PRO A 344 -15.82 22.01 -22.90
C PRO A 344 -16.31 20.94 -23.89
N GLY A 345 -17.40 21.25 -24.60
CA GLY A 345 -17.84 20.47 -25.76
C GLY A 345 -18.72 19.25 -25.47
N GLY A 346 -19.47 19.25 -24.35
CA GLY A 346 -20.67 18.43 -24.17
C GLY A 346 -20.46 16.91 -24.29
N GLY A 347 -20.08 16.29 -23.17
CA GLY A 347 -20.01 14.84 -23.03
C GLY A 347 -18.62 14.26 -23.27
N LEU A 348 -18.22 13.35 -22.38
CA LEU A 348 -17.08 12.46 -22.60
C LEU A 348 -17.50 11.36 -23.56
N ALA A 349 -16.90 11.33 -24.75
CA ALA A 349 -16.81 10.08 -25.49
C ALA A 349 -15.68 9.25 -24.87
N TRP A 350 -16.01 8.03 -24.45
CA TRP A 350 -15.10 7.06 -23.79
C TRP A 350 -13.84 6.69 -24.60
N ARG A 351 -13.65 7.21 -25.83
CA ARG A 351 -12.66 6.69 -26.80
C ARG A 351 -11.70 7.73 -27.38
N ASP A 352 -11.69 8.97 -26.89
CA ASP A 352 -10.97 10.06 -27.59
C ASP A 352 -9.50 10.27 -27.15
N CYS A 353 -8.99 9.52 -26.17
CA CYS A 353 -7.61 9.68 -25.66
C CYS A 353 -6.70 8.48 -25.96
N LEU A 354 -5.45 8.75 -26.38
CA LEU A 354 -4.40 7.74 -26.53
C LEU A 354 -3.97 7.09 -25.20
N LYS A 355 -4.37 7.69 -24.07
CA LYS A 355 -4.18 7.16 -22.71
C LYS A 355 -5.54 7.14 -22.01
N PRO A 356 -5.93 6.05 -21.35
CA PRO A 356 -7.18 6.00 -20.61
C PRO A 356 -7.22 7.11 -19.55
N SER A 357 -8.27 7.93 -19.52
CA SER A 357 -8.44 8.89 -18.42
C SER A 357 -8.97 8.18 -17.18
N VAL A 358 -8.72 8.74 -15.99
CA VAL A 358 -9.37 8.27 -14.76
C VAL A 358 -10.83 8.75 -14.78
N VAL A 359 -11.75 7.88 -14.36
CA VAL A 359 -13.20 8.13 -14.33
C VAL A 359 -13.75 8.06 -12.91
N VAL A 360 -13.27 7.10 -12.13
CA VAL A 360 -13.58 6.93 -10.71
C VAL A 360 -12.27 6.76 -9.95
N SER A 361 -12.18 7.28 -8.74
CA SER A 361 -11.05 7.04 -7.85
C SER A 361 -11.53 6.86 -6.43
N ASP A 362 -10.67 6.39 -5.55
CA ASP A 362 -10.89 6.62 -4.13
C ASP A 362 -11.08 8.10 -3.81
N ARG A 363 -11.68 8.35 -2.66
CA ARG A 363 -12.02 9.69 -2.16
C ARG A 363 -10.84 10.65 -2.24
N SER A 364 -11.05 11.82 -2.83
CA SER A 364 -10.04 12.88 -2.87
C SER A 364 -9.75 13.46 -1.47
N PRO A 365 -8.48 13.45 -0.99
CA PRO A 365 -8.09 14.11 0.27
C PRO A 365 -8.17 15.64 0.15
N VAL A 366 -7.86 16.16 -1.05
CA VAL A 366 -7.81 17.59 -1.33
C VAL A 366 -9.15 18.26 -1.10
N ILE A 367 -10.24 17.61 -1.56
CA ILE A 367 -11.58 18.18 -1.42
C ILE A 367 -12.05 18.19 0.04
N VAL A 368 -11.75 17.14 0.80
CA VAL A 368 -12.10 17.07 2.22
C VAL A 368 -11.46 18.23 2.98
N ARG A 369 -10.18 18.53 2.71
CA ARG A 369 -9.47 19.67 3.31
C ARG A 369 -10.00 21.02 2.85
N ALA A 370 -10.22 21.18 1.55
CA ALA A 370 -10.75 22.43 1.00
C ALA A 370 -12.13 22.75 1.59
N ARG A 371 -13.01 21.75 1.72
CA ARG A 371 -14.32 21.90 2.33
C ARG A 371 -14.24 22.18 3.83
N ALA A 372 -13.23 21.65 4.52
CA ALA A 372 -12.94 21.99 5.92
C ALA A 372 -12.42 23.42 6.12
N GLY A 373 -12.14 24.16 5.03
CA GLY A 373 -11.66 25.54 5.09
C GLY A 373 -10.14 25.68 5.18
N ASP A 374 -9.39 24.61 4.94
CA ASP A 374 -7.93 24.68 4.89
C ASP A 374 -7.52 25.62 3.75
N ALA A 375 -6.81 26.71 4.06
CA ALA A 375 -6.36 27.67 3.05
C ALA A 375 -5.33 27.09 2.07
N TRP A 376 -4.66 26.01 2.48
CA TRP A 376 -3.57 25.37 1.79
C TRP A 376 -3.75 23.86 1.85
N ILE A 377 -3.66 23.21 0.70
CA ILE A 377 -3.88 21.77 0.51
C ILE A 377 -2.60 21.12 -0.03
N ASP A 378 -2.35 19.87 0.34
CA ASP A 378 -1.26 19.07 -0.23
C ASP A 378 -1.80 18.27 -1.43
N PRO A 379 -1.43 18.63 -2.67
CA PRO A 379 -1.95 17.95 -3.85
C PRO A 379 -1.29 16.58 -4.08
N MET A 380 -0.26 16.23 -3.31
CA MET A 380 0.43 14.94 -3.38
C MET A 380 -0.13 13.92 -2.41
N GLU A 381 -1.10 14.31 -1.57
CA GLU A 381 -1.73 13.41 -0.63
C GLU A 381 -2.54 12.34 -1.37
N ASN A 382 -2.39 11.10 -0.93
CA ASN A 382 -3.17 9.96 -1.41
C ASN A 382 -4.50 9.85 -0.66
N SER A 383 -5.39 9.00 -1.14
CA SER A 383 -6.74 8.91 -0.55
C SER A 383 -6.72 8.52 0.95
N PRO A 384 -7.59 9.15 1.78
CA PRO A 384 -7.77 8.71 3.16
C PRO A 384 -8.43 7.32 3.26
N ASN A 385 -9.05 6.81 2.19
CA ASN A 385 -9.65 5.47 2.16
C ASN A 385 -8.63 4.38 2.50
N HIS A 386 -7.35 4.59 2.24
CA HIS A 386 -6.28 3.63 2.54
C HIS A 386 -5.17 4.25 3.39
N GLY A 387 -5.54 5.20 4.26
CA GLY A 387 -4.61 5.83 5.20
C GLY A 387 -3.47 6.60 4.53
N GLY A 388 -3.66 7.08 3.29
CA GLY A 388 -2.64 7.81 2.53
C GLY A 388 -1.55 6.94 1.90
N LEU A 389 -1.69 5.60 1.91
CA LEU A 389 -0.71 4.70 1.28
C LEU A 389 -0.84 4.66 -0.25
N GLY A 390 -2.00 5.03 -0.78
CA GLY A 390 -2.32 5.03 -2.20
C GLY A 390 -3.83 5.09 -2.41
N GLN A 391 -4.24 4.88 -3.65
CA GLN A 391 -5.63 4.90 -4.08
C GLN A 391 -5.85 3.94 -5.24
N TRP A 392 -7.03 3.37 -5.28
CA TRP A 392 -7.55 2.77 -6.50
C TRP A 392 -8.12 3.84 -7.43
N VAL A 393 -7.91 3.63 -8.73
CA VAL A 393 -8.55 4.37 -9.81
C VAL A 393 -9.18 3.40 -10.80
N VAL A 394 -10.26 3.82 -11.43
CA VAL A 394 -10.89 3.15 -12.57
C VAL A 394 -10.66 4.01 -13.79
N LEU A 395 -10.13 3.39 -14.83
CA LEU A 395 -9.83 4.01 -16.10
C LEU A 395 -11.01 3.95 -17.06
N GLN A 396 -10.95 4.78 -18.10
CA GLN A 396 -11.86 4.78 -19.26
C GLN A 396 -11.83 3.49 -20.09
N ASP A 397 -11.21 2.40 -19.67
CA ASP A 397 -11.38 1.09 -20.30
C ASP A 397 -12.07 0.10 -19.35
N GLY A 398 -12.47 0.57 -18.16
CA GLY A 398 -13.06 -0.23 -17.09
C GLY A 398 -12.02 -0.98 -16.24
N SER A 399 -10.73 -0.87 -16.54
CA SER A 399 -9.68 -1.44 -15.69
C SER A 399 -9.54 -0.65 -14.40
N ALA A 400 -9.15 -1.35 -13.33
CA ALA A 400 -8.85 -0.76 -12.03
C ALA A 400 -7.35 -0.86 -11.75
N GLU A 401 -6.73 0.26 -11.38
CA GLU A 401 -5.30 0.37 -11.11
C GLU A 401 -5.06 0.93 -9.70
N TRP A 402 -4.05 0.41 -9.01
CA TRP A 402 -3.60 0.99 -7.75
C TRP A 402 -2.48 2.00 -8.01
N MET A 403 -2.69 3.24 -7.56
CA MET A 403 -1.71 4.32 -7.65
C MET A 403 -1.16 4.66 -6.27
N ASN A 404 0.16 4.73 -6.13
CA ASN A 404 0.85 5.19 -4.91
C ASN A 404 1.04 6.72 -4.87
N THR A 405 0.61 7.43 -5.91
CA THR A 405 0.71 8.88 -6.07
C THR A 405 -0.49 9.38 -6.86
N PRO A 406 -0.99 10.62 -6.64
CA PRO A 406 -2.08 11.16 -7.45
C PRO A 406 -1.67 11.62 -8.84
N ILE A 407 -0.38 11.50 -9.20
CA ILE A 407 0.14 11.87 -10.51
C ILE A 407 0.05 10.67 -11.45
N LYS A 408 -0.66 10.83 -12.58
CA LYS A 408 -0.70 9.84 -13.66
C LYS A 408 0.65 9.77 -14.40
N SER A 409 0.86 8.72 -15.18
CA SER A 409 2.05 8.57 -16.04
C SER A 409 2.23 9.70 -17.08
N CYS A 410 1.18 10.47 -17.38
CA CYS A 410 1.25 11.66 -18.22
C CYS A 410 1.62 12.95 -17.48
N GLY A 411 1.77 12.92 -16.15
CA GLY A 411 2.06 14.07 -15.30
C GLY A 411 0.83 14.76 -14.70
N ASP A 412 -0.36 14.42 -15.18
CA ASP A 412 -1.66 14.97 -14.72
C ASP A 412 -1.97 14.56 -13.27
N ASN A 413 -2.27 15.54 -12.42
CA ASN A 413 -2.67 15.31 -11.03
C ASN A 413 -4.18 15.16 -10.90
N ILE A 414 -4.65 13.97 -10.52
CA ILE A 414 -6.09 13.65 -10.49
C ILE A 414 -6.91 14.48 -9.49
N TRP A 415 -6.28 15.20 -8.55
CA TRP A 415 -6.98 16.03 -7.55
C TRP A 415 -7.09 17.50 -7.90
N LEU A 416 -6.35 17.97 -8.91
CA LEU A 416 -6.33 19.38 -9.28
C LEU A 416 -6.85 19.57 -10.70
N PRO A 417 -7.56 20.66 -10.98
CA PRO A 417 -7.78 21.07 -12.36
C PRO A 417 -6.44 21.54 -12.97
N GLU A 418 -6.29 21.36 -14.29
CA GLU A 418 -5.04 21.63 -15.01
C GLU A 418 -4.52 23.07 -14.83
N ASP A 419 -5.42 24.05 -14.71
CA ASP A 419 -5.05 25.46 -14.52
C ASP A 419 -4.40 25.71 -13.15
N VAL A 420 -4.94 25.12 -12.08
CA VAL A 420 -4.35 25.16 -10.74
C VAL A 420 -3.04 24.39 -10.71
N GLU A 421 -2.98 23.22 -11.37
CA GLU A 421 -1.76 22.43 -11.47
C GLU A 421 -0.64 23.20 -12.18
N ARG A 422 -0.93 23.84 -13.32
CA ARG A 422 0.03 24.66 -14.07
C ARG A 422 0.56 25.81 -13.22
N LEU A 423 -0.32 26.53 -12.53
CA LEU A 423 0.10 27.61 -11.63
C LEU A 423 0.99 27.11 -10.48
N ALA A 424 0.65 25.98 -9.88
CA ALA A 424 1.46 25.35 -8.83
C ALA A 424 2.84 24.92 -9.34
N ASN A 425 2.90 24.36 -10.55
CA ASN A 425 4.13 23.96 -11.22
C ASN A 425 5.02 25.17 -11.56
N GLU A 426 4.45 26.24 -12.11
CA GLU A 426 5.15 27.50 -12.40
C GLU A 426 5.75 28.13 -11.14
N GLN A 427 5.04 28.04 -10.01
CA GLN A 427 5.52 28.51 -8.71
C GLN A 427 6.50 27.55 -8.02
N GLY A 428 6.76 26.38 -8.61
CA GLY A 428 7.62 25.35 -8.04
C GLY A 428 7.06 24.72 -6.76
N GLN A 429 5.76 24.84 -6.50
CA GLN A 429 5.11 24.28 -5.32
C GLN A 429 5.12 22.74 -5.39
N MET A 430 4.73 22.15 -6.52
CA MET A 430 4.68 20.69 -6.69
C MET A 430 6.03 20.00 -6.41
N ARG A 431 7.16 20.60 -6.81
CA ARG A 431 8.50 20.01 -6.64
C ARG A 431 9.04 20.07 -5.22
N ARG A 432 8.49 20.93 -4.36
CA ARG A 432 9.02 21.20 -3.01
C ARG A 432 8.16 20.58 -1.90
N GLY A 433 7.25 19.66 -2.23
CA GLY A 433 6.17 19.27 -1.32
C GLY A 433 5.31 20.48 -0.93
N GLY A 434 5.23 21.45 -1.84
CA GLY A 434 4.59 22.74 -1.61
C GLY A 434 3.09 22.58 -1.65
N ARG A 435 2.44 23.23 -0.68
CA ARG A 435 0.98 23.30 -0.63
C ARG A 435 0.49 24.23 -1.72
N VAL A 436 -0.65 23.88 -2.32
CA VAL A 436 -1.35 24.73 -3.28
C VAL A 436 -2.50 25.44 -2.60
N ARG A 437 -2.97 26.54 -3.19
CA ARG A 437 -4.12 27.28 -2.68
C ARG A 437 -5.35 26.38 -2.71
N SER A 438 -6.16 26.45 -1.66
CA SER A 438 -7.42 25.71 -1.57
C SER A 438 -8.33 25.94 -2.76
N LEU A 439 -9.03 24.87 -3.16
CA LEU A 439 -10.09 24.91 -4.16
C LEU A 439 -11.32 25.64 -3.59
N ARG A 440 -12.16 26.19 -4.47
CA ARG A 440 -13.37 26.93 -4.11
C ARG A 440 -14.65 26.15 -4.41
N GLY A 441 -14.54 25.00 -5.06
CA GLY A 441 -15.68 24.14 -5.41
C GLY A 441 -16.34 24.54 -6.72
N VAL A 442 -15.76 25.47 -7.46
CA VAL A 442 -16.30 25.98 -8.75
C VAL A 442 -15.31 25.81 -9.89
N GLU A 443 -14.15 25.22 -9.61
CA GLU A 443 -13.15 24.89 -10.59
C GLU A 443 -13.68 23.83 -11.56
N THR A 444 -13.28 23.90 -12.83
CA THR A 444 -13.73 23.00 -13.89
C THR A 444 -12.51 22.42 -14.60
N PRO A 445 -12.59 21.19 -15.16
CA PRO A 445 -11.52 20.66 -15.97
C PRO A 445 -11.23 21.59 -17.15
N LEU A 446 -9.95 21.89 -17.40
CA LEU A 446 -9.57 22.83 -18.47
C LEU A 446 -9.70 22.19 -19.85
N THR A 447 -9.36 20.91 -19.94
CA THR A 447 -9.32 20.13 -21.18
C THR A 447 -10.18 18.88 -21.06
N ARG A 448 -10.36 18.14 -22.16
CA ARG A 448 -11.11 16.88 -22.12
C ARG A 448 -10.29 15.75 -21.51
N GLU A 449 -8.98 15.92 -21.48
CA GLU A 449 -7.98 14.97 -21.00
C GLU A 449 -7.74 15.10 -19.48
N ASP A 450 -8.12 16.25 -18.90
CA ASP A 450 -8.02 16.56 -17.48
C ASP A 450 -8.84 15.56 -16.64
N ALA A 451 -8.13 14.82 -15.78
CA ALA A 451 -8.72 13.80 -14.93
C ALA A 451 -9.41 14.35 -13.69
N PHE A 452 -9.43 15.67 -13.47
CA PHE A 452 -9.89 16.30 -12.23
C PHE A 452 -11.07 15.59 -11.54
N MET A 453 -10.76 14.93 -10.42
CA MET A 453 -11.65 14.08 -9.65
C MET A 453 -12.25 14.86 -8.48
N THR A 454 -13.58 14.90 -8.44
CA THR A 454 -14.34 15.58 -7.39
C THR A 454 -15.32 14.58 -6.74
N PRO A 455 -15.98 14.89 -5.60
CA PRO A 455 -16.92 13.99 -4.97
C PRO A 455 -17.99 13.51 -5.94
#